data_AF-A0AA35TB08-F1
#
_entry.id   AF-A0AA35TB08-F1
#
_cell.length_a   1.000
_cell.length_b   1.000
_cell.length_c   1.000
_cell.angle_alpha   90.00
_cell.angle_beta   90.00
_cell.angle_gamma   90.00
#
_symmetry.space_group_name_H-M   'P 1'
#
loop_
_entity.id
_entity.type
_entity.pdbx_description
1 polymer ?
#
loop_
_entity_poly.entity_id
_entity_poly.type
_entity_poly.pdbx_seq_one_letter_code
_entity_poly.pdbx_strand_id
1 'polypeptide(L)'
;MTKGPGASVYMPPEASAPAKSNAQKSKYDSSIDVFSLGVVAIFTIGEVFPCDPLEPNYLNDETGLLVARTELQRRSEYMRHVNEQLRACGQLRGDHPLIRLIQQCLHNGPHKRPSIREVLRLLEEARAGARDSGWEEVQAAQTQPRSQSLERDLQSHVQELHQQLQSRNQENADLHSSVQELHFRNQAKDRELAEAQQQLRQKEEELARQGAELTRAEETTR
;
A
#
# COMPACT_ATOMS: atom_id res chain seq x y z
N MET A 1 19.98 3.11 5.02
CA MET A 1 20.63 2.25 6.04
C MET A 1 19.54 1.60 6.88
N THR A 2 19.39 0.28 6.80
CA THR A 2 18.47 -0.49 7.63
C THR A 2 19.04 -0.59 9.04
N LYS A 3 18.42 0.14 9.99
CA LYS A 3 18.80 0.14 11.40
C LYS A 3 18.32 -1.18 12.03
N GLY A 4 19.19 -2.19 12.04
CA GLY A 4 18.97 -3.50 12.67
C GLY A 4 18.19 -4.52 11.82
N PRO A 5 18.41 -5.83 12.01
CA PRO A 5 17.60 -6.87 11.37
C PRO A 5 16.22 -6.96 12.06
N GLY A 6 15.15 -6.83 11.28
CA GLY A 6 13.77 -7.00 11.75
C GLY A 6 12.79 -5.97 11.18
N ALA A 7 11.49 -6.25 11.31
CA ALA A 7 10.43 -5.31 10.98
C ALA A 7 10.15 -4.40 12.20
N SER A 8 10.43 -3.10 12.07
CA SER A 8 10.41 -2.12 13.16
C SER A 8 9.12 -2.10 13.98
N VAL A 9 7.98 -2.35 13.34
CA VAL A 9 6.66 -2.32 14.00
C VAL A 9 6.49 -3.43 15.05
N TYR A 10 7.20 -4.55 14.88
CA TYR A 10 7.17 -5.71 15.78
C TYR A 10 8.33 -5.75 16.77
N MET A 11 9.28 -4.82 16.65
CA MET A 11 10.46 -4.80 17.51
C MET A 11 10.15 -4.16 18.87
N PRO A 12 10.63 -4.76 19.97
CA PRO A 12 10.54 -4.13 21.29
C PRO A 12 11.52 -2.95 21.40
N PRO A 13 11.30 -2.05 22.38
CA PRO A 13 12.11 -0.83 22.53
C PRO A 13 13.59 -1.12 22.78
N GLU A 14 13.94 -2.19 23.50
CA GLU A 14 15.32 -2.57 23.76
C GLU A 14 16.05 -3.12 22.52
N ALA A 15 15.33 -3.65 21.53
CA ALA A 15 15.92 -4.10 20.26
C ALA A 15 16.23 -2.92 19.33
N SER A 16 15.48 -1.82 19.47
CA SER A 16 15.62 -0.60 18.66
C SER A 16 16.53 0.46 19.31
N ALA A 17 16.99 0.23 20.54
CA ALA A 17 17.87 1.15 21.24
C ALA A 17 19.22 1.26 20.50
N PRO A 18 19.73 2.49 20.29
CA PRO A 18 21.05 2.66 19.70
C PRO A 18 22.08 1.96 20.59
N ALA A 19 22.91 1.11 19.99
CA ALA A 19 23.98 0.41 20.69
C ALA A 19 24.83 1.44 21.45
N LYS A 20 24.69 1.50 22.77
CA LYS A 20 25.53 2.36 23.59
C LYS A 20 26.98 1.91 23.37
N SER A 21 27.85 2.89 23.19
CA SER A 21 29.26 2.74 22.86
C SER A 21 29.91 1.57 23.61
N ASN A 22 30.46 0.64 22.82
CA ASN A 22 31.20 -0.56 23.22
C ASN A 22 30.41 -1.63 24.01
N ALA A 23 29.97 -2.64 23.26
CA ALA A 23 29.77 -4.03 23.70
C ALA A 23 28.56 -4.36 24.59
N GLN A 24 27.35 -4.02 24.12
CA GLN A 24 26.24 -4.96 24.30
C GLN A 24 25.41 -5.03 23.04
N LYS A 25 25.81 -5.94 22.13
CA LYS A 25 24.98 -6.40 21.02
C LYS A 25 23.62 -6.73 21.62
N SER A 26 22.54 -6.10 21.16
CA SER A 26 21.18 -6.34 21.66
C SER A 26 21.00 -7.84 21.80
N LYS A 27 20.88 -8.32 23.04
CA LYS A 27 20.80 -9.75 23.30
C LYS A 27 19.42 -10.16 22.83
N TYR A 28 19.36 -10.71 21.62
CA TYR A 28 18.14 -11.34 21.14
C TYR A 28 17.88 -12.55 22.03
N ASP A 29 16.84 -12.44 22.84
CA ASP A 29 16.35 -13.52 23.68
C ASP A 29 14.85 -13.74 23.42
N SER A 30 14.31 -14.79 24.02
CA SER A 30 12.90 -15.18 23.82
C SER A 30 11.90 -14.11 24.25
N SER A 31 12.30 -13.11 25.05
CA SER A 31 11.40 -12.02 25.46
C SER A 31 11.09 -11.07 24.31
N ILE A 32 11.96 -11.01 23.29
CA ILE A 32 11.71 -10.27 22.05
C ILE A 32 10.61 -10.95 21.25
N ASP A 33 10.68 -12.27 21.10
CA ASP A 33 9.66 -13.05 20.39
C ASP A 33 8.30 -12.94 21.08
N VAL A 34 8.27 -12.97 22.42
CA VAL A 34 7.05 -12.76 23.22
C VAL A 34 6.46 -11.37 22.97
N PHE A 35 7.29 -10.33 22.87
CA PHE A 35 6.82 -8.99 22.52
C PHE A 35 6.22 -8.96 21.11
N SER A 36 6.93 -9.49 20.12
CA SER A 36 6.44 -9.55 18.74
C SER A 36 5.14 -10.35 18.63
N LEU A 37 5.00 -11.43 19.40
CA LEU A 37 3.76 -12.19 19.52
C LEU A 37 2.61 -11.34 20.06
N GLY A 38 2.87 -10.49 21.07
CA GLY A 38 1.88 -9.53 21.57
C GLY A 38 1.40 -8.55 20.48
N VAL A 39 2.31 -8.07 19.63
CA VAL A 39 1.95 -7.21 18.48
C VAL A 39 1.12 -7.96 17.44
N VAL A 40 1.50 -9.21 17.13
CA VAL A 40 0.72 -10.07 16.22
C VAL A 40 -0.67 -10.34 16.76
N ALA A 41 -0.80 -10.65 18.06
CA ALA A 41 -2.09 -10.90 18.69
C ALA A 41 -3.03 -9.68 18.60
N ILE A 42 -2.50 -8.47 18.74
CA ILE A 42 -3.26 -7.23 18.50
C ILE A 42 -3.81 -7.20 17.06
N PHE A 43 -2.97 -7.46 16.06
CA PHE A 43 -3.38 -7.48 14.65
C PHE A 43 -4.44 -8.54 14.39
N THR A 44 -4.23 -9.75 14.92
CA THR A 44 -5.14 -10.88 14.71
C THR A 44 -6.52 -10.62 15.30
N ILE A 45 -6.61 -9.99 16.47
CA ILE A 45 -7.90 -9.72 17.12
C ILE A 45 -8.53 -8.43 16.63
N GLY A 46 -7.73 -7.38 16.42
CA GLY A 46 -8.23 -6.07 16.02
C GLY A 46 -8.59 -5.98 14.53
N GLU A 47 -8.17 -6.95 13.72
CA GLU A 47 -8.30 -6.95 12.24
C GLU A 47 -7.70 -5.69 11.57
N VAL A 48 -6.76 -5.00 12.25
CA VAL A 48 -6.12 -3.77 11.76
C VAL A 48 -4.63 -4.01 11.63
N PHE A 49 -4.11 -3.87 10.41
CA PHE A 49 -2.68 -4.04 10.13
C PHE A 49 -1.86 -3.05 10.98
N PRO A 50 -0.70 -3.46 11.52
CA PRO A 50 0.12 -2.57 12.32
C PRO A 50 0.58 -1.35 11.50
N CYS A 51 0.12 -0.16 11.88
CA CYS A 51 0.65 1.12 11.40
C CYS A 51 1.79 1.60 12.30
N ASP A 52 2.35 2.77 12.01
CA ASP A 52 3.37 3.35 12.87
C ASP A 52 2.78 3.69 14.25
N PRO A 53 3.39 3.20 15.35
CA PRO A 53 2.95 3.53 16.70
C PRO A 53 3.19 5.01 17.00
N LEU A 54 2.46 5.56 17.98
CA LEU A 54 2.68 6.94 18.43
C LEU A 54 4.15 7.17 18.83
N GLU A 55 4.57 8.44 18.74
CA GLU A 55 5.90 8.87 19.13
C GLU A 55 6.28 8.38 20.55
N PRO A 56 7.52 7.93 20.78
CA PRO A 56 7.93 7.34 22.06
C PRO A 56 7.77 8.27 23.27
N ASN A 57 7.78 9.59 23.04
CA ASN A 57 7.64 10.59 24.09
C ASN A 57 6.59 11.62 23.69
N TYR A 58 6.04 12.33 24.66
CA TYR A 58 5.19 13.49 24.44
C TYR A 58 5.50 14.57 25.47
N LEU A 59 5.22 15.82 25.14
CA LEU A 59 5.29 16.92 26.10
C LEU A 59 4.00 16.91 26.91
N ASN A 60 4.10 16.87 28.23
CA ASN A 60 2.94 17.01 29.10
C ASN A 60 2.61 18.50 29.23
N ASP A 61 1.44 18.93 28.74
CA ASP A 61 1.05 20.34 28.66
C ASP A 61 0.91 21.03 30.02
N GLU A 62 0.60 20.27 31.08
CA GLU A 62 0.43 20.81 32.43
C GLU A 62 1.77 21.06 33.14
N THR A 63 2.76 20.23 32.86
CA THR A 63 4.06 20.24 33.55
C THR A 63 5.20 20.79 32.68
N GLY A 64 5.01 20.87 31.37
CA GLY A 64 6.04 21.18 30.38
C GLY A 64 7.15 20.12 30.29
N LEU A 65 6.97 18.95 30.89
CA LEU A 65 7.99 17.90 30.94
C LEU A 65 7.81 16.88 29.82
N LEU A 66 8.93 16.39 29.29
CA LEU A 66 8.94 15.29 28.33
C LEU A 66 8.68 13.97 29.06
N VAL A 67 7.57 13.32 28.72
CA VAL A 67 7.13 12.06 29.33
C VAL A 67 7.25 10.92 28.33
N ALA A 68 7.85 9.80 28.75
CA ALA A 68 7.96 8.60 27.95
C ALA A 68 6.65 7.81 27.93
N ARG A 69 6.25 7.33 26.75
CA ARG A 69 5.12 6.43 26.57
C ARG A 69 5.53 4.97 26.78
N THR A 70 4.65 4.20 27.38
CA THR A 70 4.71 2.73 27.34
C THR A 70 4.36 2.23 25.93
N GLU A 71 4.83 1.03 25.56
CA GLU A 71 4.51 0.43 24.26
C GLU A 71 3.00 0.18 24.10
N LEU A 72 2.29 -0.05 25.21
CA LEU A 72 0.84 -0.12 25.24
C LEU A 72 0.18 1.22 24.91
N GLN A 73 0.67 2.33 25.50
CA GLN A 73 0.19 3.67 25.19
C GLN A 73 0.50 4.07 23.74
N ARG A 74 1.66 3.66 23.22
CA ARG A 74 2.03 3.91 21.82
C ARG A 74 1.14 3.14 20.83
N ARG A 75 0.48 2.08 21.30
CA ARG A 75 -0.41 1.19 20.54
C ARG A 75 -1.87 1.28 21.00
N SER A 76 -2.25 2.38 21.65
CA SER A 76 -3.59 2.56 22.23
C SER A 76 -4.71 2.47 21.18
N GLU A 77 -4.48 2.97 19.97
CA GLU A 77 -5.45 2.88 18.87
C GLU A 77 -5.74 1.43 18.47
N TYR A 78 -4.72 0.57 18.43
CA TYR A 78 -4.94 -0.85 18.14
C TYR A 78 -5.68 -1.55 19.28
N MET A 79 -5.34 -1.21 20.53
CA MET A 79 -6.06 -1.75 21.69
C MET A 79 -7.53 -1.32 21.70
N ARG A 80 -7.85 -0.13 21.17
CA ARG A 80 -9.24 0.30 20.95
C ARG A 80 -9.94 -0.63 19.96
N HIS A 81 -9.33 -0.95 18.82
CA HIS A 81 -9.89 -1.89 17.85
C HIS A 81 -10.07 -3.30 18.42
N VAL A 82 -9.08 -3.82 19.14
CA VAL A 82 -9.20 -5.10 19.86
C VAL A 82 -10.40 -5.09 20.80
N ASN A 83 -10.58 -4.02 21.59
CA ASN A 83 -11.72 -3.89 22.50
C ASN A 83 -13.06 -3.80 21.77
N GLU A 84 -13.11 -3.08 20.64
CA GLU A 84 -14.31 -2.96 19.80
C GLU A 84 -14.72 -4.32 19.21
N GLN A 85 -13.76 -5.09 18.68
CA GLN A 85 -14.01 -6.43 18.14
C GLN A 85 -14.49 -7.38 19.24
N LEU A 86 -13.79 -7.43 20.37
CA LEU A 86 -14.21 -8.24 21.51
C LEU A 86 -15.60 -7.82 22.04
N ARG A 87 -15.93 -6.53 22.01
CA ARG A 87 -17.27 -6.04 22.38
C ARG A 87 -18.33 -6.46 21.36
N ALA A 88 -18.05 -6.32 20.07
CA ALA A 88 -18.96 -6.69 18.98
C ALA A 88 -19.31 -8.19 19.02
N CYS A 89 -18.35 -9.03 19.42
CA CYS A 89 -18.56 -10.46 19.63
C CYS A 89 -19.13 -10.81 21.02
N GLY A 90 -19.49 -9.83 21.85
CA GLY A 90 -20.06 -10.04 23.19
C GLY A 90 -19.06 -10.57 24.24
N GLN A 91 -17.75 -10.54 23.93
CA GLN A 91 -16.68 -11.10 24.76
C GLN A 91 -16.05 -10.08 25.71
N LEU A 92 -16.19 -8.77 25.47
CA LEU A 92 -15.60 -7.76 26.34
C LEU A 92 -16.36 -7.63 27.67
N ARG A 93 -16.01 -8.48 28.64
CA ARG A 93 -16.31 -8.28 30.07
C ARG A 93 -15.04 -7.76 30.76
N GLY A 94 -14.90 -6.44 30.90
CA GLY A 94 -13.89 -5.77 31.74
C GLY A 94 -12.43 -6.25 31.60
N ASP A 95 -12.11 -7.44 32.13
CA ASP A 95 -10.81 -8.13 32.12
C ASP A 95 -10.84 -9.37 31.21
N HIS A 96 -10.81 -9.17 29.89
CA HIS A 96 -10.72 -10.29 28.95
C HIS A 96 -9.32 -10.94 29.02
N PRO A 97 -9.18 -12.26 29.19
CA PRO A 97 -7.88 -12.93 29.37
C PRO A 97 -6.86 -12.63 28.26
N LEU A 98 -7.31 -12.53 27.00
CA LEU A 98 -6.43 -12.18 25.87
C LEU A 98 -5.92 -10.73 25.94
N ILE A 99 -6.72 -9.78 26.43
CA ILE A 99 -6.28 -8.38 26.60
C ILE A 99 -5.16 -8.33 27.63
N ARG A 100 -5.36 -8.99 28.77
CA ARG A 100 -4.36 -9.05 29.84
C ARG A 100 -3.07 -9.70 29.36
N LEU A 101 -3.17 -10.79 28.61
CA LEU A 101 -2.01 -11.45 28.00
C LEU A 101 -1.26 -10.51 27.04
N ILE A 102 -1.97 -9.82 26.14
CA ILE A 102 -1.38 -8.84 25.22
C ILE A 102 -0.63 -7.74 25.99
N GLN A 103 -1.24 -7.18 27.02
CA GLN A 103 -0.62 -6.15 27.85
C GLN A 103 0.67 -6.64 28.54
N GLN A 104 0.68 -7.89 29.00
CA GLN A 104 1.87 -8.52 29.60
C GLN A 104 2.98 -8.75 28.57
N CYS A 105 2.63 -9.24 27.37
CA CYS A 105 3.59 -9.42 26.27
C CYS A 105 4.22 -8.09 25.82
N LEU A 106 3.44 -7.01 25.79
CA LEU A 106 3.87 -5.68 25.35
C LEU A 106 4.54 -4.84 26.44
N HIS A 107 4.93 -5.45 27.56
CA HIS A 107 5.59 -4.73 28.62
C HIS A 107 6.97 -4.21 28.17
N ASN A 108 7.29 -2.93 28.42
CA ASN A 108 8.56 -2.31 28.02
C ASN A 108 9.79 -3.04 28.60
N GLY A 109 9.70 -3.47 29.85
CA GLY A 109 10.73 -4.28 30.50
C GLY A 109 10.67 -5.76 30.08
N PRO A 110 11.71 -6.33 29.44
CA PRO A 110 11.70 -7.72 28.96
C PRO A 110 11.51 -8.76 30.06
N HIS A 111 12.04 -8.50 31.25
CA HIS A 111 11.92 -9.38 32.44
C HIS A 111 10.51 -9.43 33.05
N LYS A 112 9.61 -8.53 32.65
CA LYS A 112 8.20 -8.51 33.08
C LYS A 112 7.27 -9.15 32.05
N ARG A 113 7.79 -9.52 30.89
CA ARG A 113 7.06 -10.28 29.88
C ARG A 113 6.96 -11.73 30.35
N PRO A 114 5.85 -12.43 30.04
CA PRO A 114 5.71 -13.83 30.37
C PRO A 114 6.70 -14.67 29.54
N SER A 115 7.07 -15.83 30.05
CA SER A 115 7.72 -16.86 29.25
C SER A 115 6.73 -17.42 28.22
N ILE A 116 7.25 -17.98 27.12
CA ILE A 116 6.39 -18.61 26.10
C ILE A 116 5.52 -19.73 26.68
N ARG A 117 6.00 -20.45 27.71
CA ARG A 117 5.22 -21.49 28.41
C ARG A 117 4.04 -20.89 29.16
N GLU A 118 4.21 -19.75 29.81
CA GLU A 118 3.11 -19.03 30.47
C GLU A 118 2.12 -18.46 29.46
N VAL A 119 2.61 -17.96 28.32
CA VAL A 119 1.74 -17.51 27.22
C VAL A 119 0.83 -18.65 26.75
N LEU A 120 1.40 -19.84 26.47
CA LEU A 120 0.63 -21.00 26.04
C LEU A 120 -0.44 -21.41 27.07
N ARG A 121 -0.06 -21.48 28.35
CA ARG A 121 -1.01 -21.80 29.43
C ARG A 121 -2.18 -20.80 29.48
N LEU A 122 -1.89 -19.50 29.38
CA LEU A 122 -2.91 -18.45 29.39
C LEU A 122 -3.82 -18.50 28.15
N LEU A 123 -3.27 -18.84 26.98
CA LEU A 123 -4.05 -19.05 25.76
C LEU A 123 -4.98 -20.27 25.86
N GLU A 124 -4.50 -21.37 26.46
CA GLU A 124 -5.32 -22.56 26.72
C GLU A 124 -6.47 -22.26 27.68
N GLU A 125 -6.20 -21.50 28.75
CA GLU A 125 -7.23 -21.03 29.69
C GLU A 125 -8.27 -20.14 29.00
N ALA A 126 -7.81 -19.18 28.18
CA ALA A 126 -8.70 -18.33 27.39
C ALA A 126 -9.55 -19.15 26.40
N ARG A 127 -8.96 -20.15 25.76
CA ARG A 127 -9.66 -21.06 24.82
C ARG A 127 -10.69 -21.93 25.53
N ALA A 128 -10.36 -22.47 26.70
CA ALA A 128 -11.29 -23.27 27.50
C ALA A 128 -12.50 -22.42 27.93
N GLY A 129 -12.25 -21.23 28.48
CA GLY A 129 -13.30 -20.28 28.85
C GLY A 129 -14.15 -19.83 27.66
N ALA A 130 -13.55 -19.70 26.47
CA ALA A 130 -14.32 -19.44 25.26
C ALA A 130 -15.25 -20.62 24.97
N ARG A 131 -14.77 -21.87 24.92
CA ARG A 131 -15.57 -23.07 24.58
C ARG A 131 -16.83 -23.21 25.43
N ASP A 132 -16.73 -22.97 26.73
CA ASP A 132 -17.85 -23.05 27.65
C ASP A 132 -18.93 -21.97 27.40
N SER A 133 -18.59 -20.92 26.64
CA SER A 133 -19.51 -19.84 26.28
C SER A 133 -20.24 -20.01 24.93
N GLY A 134 -20.02 -21.12 24.21
CA GLY A 134 -20.70 -21.39 22.92
C GLY A 134 -20.20 -20.55 21.73
N TRP A 135 -19.00 -19.97 21.84
CA TRP A 135 -18.40 -19.10 20.81
C TRP A 135 -18.20 -19.75 19.43
N GLU A 136 -17.95 -21.06 19.36
CA GLU A 136 -17.73 -21.75 18.08
C GLU A 136 -18.99 -21.63 17.19
N GLU A 137 -20.18 -21.57 17.79
CA GLU A 137 -21.47 -21.37 17.12
C GLU A 137 -21.68 -19.91 16.67
N VAL A 138 -21.33 -18.93 17.52
CA VAL A 138 -21.40 -17.50 17.18
C VAL A 138 -20.42 -17.12 16.08
N GLN A 139 -19.20 -17.67 16.12
CA GLN A 139 -18.19 -17.43 15.10
C GLN A 139 -18.58 -18.09 13.77
N ALA A 140 -19.12 -19.32 13.78
CA ALA A 140 -19.64 -19.94 12.55
C ALA A 140 -20.78 -19.09 11.94
N ALA A 141 -21.71 -18.60 12.77
CA ALA A 141 -22.84 -17.78 12.33
C ALA A 141 -22.44 -16.39 11.79
N GLN A 142 -21.35 -15.78 12.30
CA GLN A 142 -20.86 -14.47 11.84
C GLN A 142 -19.88 -14.57 10.65
N THR A 143 -19.07 -15.63 10.58
CA THR A 143 -18.01 -15.76 9.56
C THR A 143 -18.57 -16.15 8.19
N GLN A 144 -19.60 -17.00 8.15
CA GLN A 144 -20.26 -17.40 6.89
C GLN A 144 -20.83 -16.23 6.06
N PRO A 145 -21.67 -15.34 6.61
CA PRO A 145 -22.25 -14.25 5.83
C PRO A 145 -21.21 -13.21 5.40
N ARG A 146 -20.17 -12.97 6.21
CA ARG A 146 -19.08 -12.03 5.88
C ARG A 146 -18.21 -12.54 4.74
N SER A 147 -17.88 -13.84 4.72
CA SER A 147 -17.15 -14.47 3.61
C SER A 147 -17.95 -14.40 2.31
N GLN A 148 -19.24 -14.70 2.36
CA GLN A 148 -20.12 -14.64 1.18
C GLN A 148 -20.35 -13.20 0.68
N SER A 149 -20.34 -12.21 1.56
CA SER A 149 -20.39 -10.80 1.14
C SER A 149 -19.10 -10.39 0.45
N LEU A 150 -17.96 -10.70 1.06
CA LEU A 150 -16.64 -10.37 0.50
C LEU A 150 -16.41 -11.04 -0.85
N GLU A 151 -16.81 -12.30 -1.01
CA GLU A 151 -16.74 -13.01 -2.28
C GLU A 151 -17.60 -12.33 -3.36
N ARG A 152 -18.81 -11.88 -3.01
CA ARG A 152 -19.68 -11.13 -3.94
C ARG A 152 -19.08 -9.79 -4.33
N ASP A 153 -18.52 -9.06 -3.37
CA ASP A 153 -17.88 -7.77 -3.63
C ASP A 153 -16.64 -7.94 -4.50
N LEU A 154 -15.83 -8.97 -4.23
CA LEU A 154 -14.66 -9.31 -5.03
C LEU A 154 -15.06 -9.71 -6.46
N GLN A 155 -16.09 -10.55 -6.61
CA GLN A 155 -16.61 -10.94 -7.92
C GLN A 155 -17.15 -9.74 -8.70
N SER A 156 -17.88 -8.85 -8.05
CA SER A 156 -18.38 -7.61 -8.63
C SER A 156 -17.23 -6.73 -9.13
N HIS A 157 -16.19 -6.55 -8.30
CA HIS A 157 -15.03 -5.75 -8.68
C HIS A 157 -14.22 -6.38 -9.83
N VAL A 158 -14.08 -7.70 -9.85
CA VAL A 158 -13.44 -8.42 -10.97
C VAL A 158 -14.24 -8.24 -12.27
N GLN A 159 -15.57 -8.27 -12.21
CA GLN A 159 -16.42 -8.02 -13.37
C GLN A 159 -16.28 -6.58 -13.88
N GLU A 160 -16.27 -5.61 -12.97
CA GLU A 160 -16.06 -4.20 -13.30
C GLU A 160 -14.71 -3.98 -14.00
N LEU A 161 -13.63 -4.54 -13.44
CA LEU A 161 -12.29 -4.49 -14.04
C LEU A 161 -12.28 -5.12 -15.44
N HIS A 162 -12.97 -6.24 -15.61
CA HIS A 162 -13.06 -6.89 -16.92
C HIS A 162 -13.78 -6.01 -17.95
N GLN A 163 -14.87 -5.35 -17.55
CA GLN A 163 -15.61 -4.43 -18.41
C GLN A 163 -14.79 -3.20 -18.77
N GLN A 164 -14.05 -2.63 -17.81
CA GLN A 164 -13.13 -1.52 -18.07
C GLN A 164 -12.04 -1.92 -19.06
N LEU A 165 -11.45 -3.12 -18.90
CA LEU A 165 -10.41 -3.61 -19.79
C LEU A 165 -10.93 -3.83 -21.22
N GLN A 166 -12.13 -4.38 -21.37
CA GLN A 166 -12.80 -4.49 -22.67
C GLN A 166 -13.04 -3.12 -23.31
N SER A 167 -13.55 -2.15 -22.55
CA SER A 167 -13.77 -0.78 -23.06
C SER A 167 -12.48 -0.12 -23.51
N ARG A 168 -11.39 -0.26 -22.75
CA ARG A 168 -10.08 0.30 -23.14
C ARG A 168 -9.48 -0.39 -24.36
N ASN A 169 -9.69 -1.69 -24.51
CA ASN A 169 -9.25 -2.41 -25.70
C ASN A 169 -10.01 -1.94 -26.95
N GLN A 170 -11.32 -1.67 -26.84
CA GLN A 170 -12.09 -1.11 -27.94
C GLN A 170 -11.60 0.30 -28.30
N GLU A 171 -11.41 1.17 -27.31
CA GLU A 171 -10.88 2.52 -27.52
C GLU A 171 -9.51 2.49 -28.21
N ASN A 172 -8.62 1.58 -27.79
CA ASN A 172 -7.31 1.39 -28.43
C ASN A 172 -7.43 0.92 -29.88
N ALA A 173 -8.40 0.05 -30.21
CA ALA A 173 -8.63 -0.40 -31.58
C ALA A 173 -9.15 0.75 -32.47
N ASP A 174 -10.04 1.59 -31.93
CA ASP A 174 -10.59 2.76 -32.62
C ASP A 174 -9.49 3.81 -32.86
N LEU A 175 -8.66 4.08 -31.84
CA LEU A 175 -7.49 4.95 -31.96
C LEU A 175 -6.50 4.43 -33.00
N HIS A 176 -6.22 3.12 -33.01
CA HIS A 176 -5.33 2.53 -33.99
C HIS A 176 -5.84 2.71 -35.42
N SER A 177 -7.15 2.54 -35.64
CA SER A 177 -7.80 2.77 -36.93
C SER A 177 -7.72 4.24 -37.35
N SER A 178 -7.94 5.17 -36.42
CA SER A 178 -7.83 6.61 -36.68
C SER A 178 -6.39 7.03 -37.03
N VAL A 179 -5.40 6.49 -36.33
CA VAL A 179 -3.97 6.73 -36.63
C VAL A 179 -3.62 6.22 -38.04
N GLN A 180 -4.10 5.04 -38.43
CA GLN A 180 -3.88 4.50 -39.78
C GLN A 180 -4.51 5.40 -40.86
N GLU A 181 -5.74 5.89 -40.64
CA GLU A 181 -6.40 6.80 -41.58
C GLU A 181 -5.63 8.12 -41.73
N LEU A 182 -5.18 8.71 -40.62
CA LEU A 182 -4.35 9.91 -40.64
C LEU A 182 -3.02 9.67 -41.37
N HIS A 183 -2.42 8.50 -41.18
CA HIS A 183 -1.20 8.13 -41.88
C HIS A 183 -1.39 8.07 -43.40
N PHE A 184 -2.52 7.50 -43.85
CA PHE A 184 -2.87 7.45 -45.26
C PHE A 184 -3.13 8.84 -45.84
N ARG A 185 -3.86 9.70 -45.11
CA ARG A 185 -4.12 11.09 -45.52
C ARG A 185 -2.83 11.91 -45.63
N ASN A 186 -1.92 11.77 -44.67
CA ASN A 186 -0.63 12.45 -44.72
C ASN A 186 0.21 11.99 -45.91
N GLN A 187 0.26 10.68 -46.18
CA GLN A 187 0.95 10.17 -47.37
C GLN A 187 0.35 10.70 -48.68
N ALA A 188 -0.97 10.84 -48.77
CA ALA A 188 -1.62 11.45 -49.93
C ALA A 188 -1.22 12.93 -50.08
N LYS A 189 -1.20 13.69 -48.99
CA LYS A 189 -0.78 15.10 -48.98
C LYS A 189 0.70 15.27 -49.33
N ASP A 190 1.57 14.38 -48.87
CA ASP A 190 2.99 14.41 -49.22
C ASP A 190 3.20 14.19 -50.72
N ARG A 191 2.39 13.32 -51.36
CA ARG A 191 2.42 13.12 -52.82
C ARG A 191 1.93 14.36 -53.56
N GLU A 192 0.79 14.93 -53.16
CA GLU A 192 0.28 16.19 -53.74
C GLU A 192 1.31 17.32 -53.64
N LEU A 193 1.99 17.44 -52.49
CA LEU A 193 3.03 18.43 -52.27
C LEU A 193 4.25 18.20 -53.17
N ALA A 194 4.68 16.93 -53.32
CA ALA A 194 5.80 16.59 -54.20
C ALA A 194 5.48 16.91 -55.68
N GLU A 195 4.27 16.61 -56.14
CA GLU A 195 3.79 16.95 -57.48
C GLU A 195 3.75 18.47 -57.69
N ALA A 196 3.21 19.22 -56.73
CA ALA A 196 3.18 20.68 -56.79
C ALA A 196 4.60 21.29 -56.85
N GLN A 197 5.54 20.77 -56.08
CA GLN A 197 6.95 21.20 -56.11
C GLN A 197 7.63 20.86 -57.45
N GLN A 198 7.28 19.74 -58.08
CA GLN A 198 7.78 19.40 -59.41
C GLN A 198 7.23 20.35 -60.48
N GLN A 199 5.94 20.68 -60.45
CA GLN A 199 5.33 21.65 -61.36
C GLN A 199 5.92 23.05 -61.18
N LEU A 200 6.18 23.47 -59.94
CA LEU A 200 6.82 24.76 -59.65
C LEU A 200 8.21 24.84 -60.29
N ARG A 201 9.04 23.82 -60.09
CA ARG A 201 10.39 23.74 -60.70
C ARG A 201 10.34 23.79 -62.23
N GLN A 202 9.40 23.07 -62.85
CA GLN A 202 9.21 23.12 -64.30
C GLN A 202 8.85 24.53 -64.79
N LYS A 203 7.98 25.24 -64.08
CA LYS A 203 7.64 26.63 -64.40
C LYS A 203 8.81 27.59 -64.21
N GLU A 204 9.60 27.42 -63.15
CA GLU A 204 10.80 28.23 -62.91
C GLU A 204 11.82 28.04 -64.03
N GLU A 205 12.04 26.80 -64.49
CA GLU A 205 12.90 26.50 -65.63
C GLU A 205 12.38 27.11 -66.94
N GLU A 206 11.07 27.06 -67.17
CA GLU A 206 10.43 27.64 -68.36
C GLU A 206 10.55 29.17 -68.38
N LEU A 207 10.28 29.83 -67.24
CA LEU A 207 10.46 31.28 -67.09
C LEU A 207 11.93 31.69 -67.27
N ALA A 208 12.87 30.91 -66.75
CA ALA A 208 14.30 31.16 -66.95
C ALA A 208 14.70 31.08 -68.43
N ARG A 209 14.16 30.11 -69.18
CA ARG A 209 14.36 30.00 -70.64
C ARG A 209 13.79 31.19 -71.39
N GLN A 210 12.54 31.57 -71.10
CA GLN A 210 11.89 32.73 -71.72
C GLN A 210 12.66 34.03 -71.43
N GLY A 211 13.13 34.21 -70.19
CA GLY A 211 13.99 35.34 -69.83
C GLY A 211 15.29 35.39 -70.63
N ALA A 212 15.97 34.26 -70.81
CA ALA A 212 17.18 34.19 -71.61
C ALA A 212 16.94 34.49 -73.11
N GLU A 213 15.81 34.03 -73.66
CA GLU A 213 15.40 34.35 -75.04
C GLU A 213 15.13 35.84 -75.24
N LEU A 214 14.43 36.49 -74.30
CA LEU A 214 14.19 37.93 -74.32
C LEU A 214 15.50 38.72 -74.26
N THR A 215 16.44 38.30 -73.41
CA THR A 215 17.74 38.98 -73.28
C THR A 215 18.54 38.90 -74.59
N ARG A 216 18.55 37.73 -75.26
CA ARG A 216 19.18 37.58 -76.59
C ARG A 216 18.52 38.43 -77.65
N ALA A 217 17.18 38.52 -77.65
CA ALA A 217 16.44 39.34 -78.59
C ALA A 217 16.80 40.83 -78.43
N GLU A 218 16.93 41.32 -77.18
CA GLU A 218 17.38 42.68 -76.90
C GLU A 218 18.81 42.96 -77.39
N GLU A 219 19.73 42.01 -77.23
CA GLU A 219 21.12 42.14 -77.73
C GLU A 219 21.19 42.20 -79.26
N THR A 220 20.33 41.49 -79.98
CA THR A 220 20.27 41.57 -81.47
C THR A 220 19.64 42.85 -82.02
N THR A 221 19.00 43.66 -81.19
CA THR A 221 18.28 44.88 -81.62
C THR A 221 19.07 46.17 -81.35
N ARG A 222 20.26 46.06 -80.74
CA ARG A 222 21.22 47.17 -80.50
C ARG A 222 22.37 47.14 -81.50
#